data_AF-A0A968VXH5-F1
#
_entry.id   AF-A0A968VXH5-F1
#
_cell.length_a   1.000
_cell.length_b   1.000
_cell.length_c   1.000
_cell.angle_alpha   90.00
_cell.angle_beta   90.00
_cell.angle_gamma   90.00
#
_symmetry.space_group_name_H-M   'P 1'
#
loop_
_entity.id
_entity.type
_entity.pdbx_description
1 polymer ?
#
loop_
_entity_poly.entity_id
_entity_poly.type
_entity_poly.pdbx_seq_one_letter_code
_entity_poly.pdbx_strand_id
1 'polypeptide(L)'
;MVAEVFYLQSYLDHVFDHTWSLAIEEHFYIGLALVAFLFLLAKPKTMSRFVPLIITALLLLSFILRVLKSLPHKNEEFFPFFATHLRLDGILTGALIAYLYYFTNHLQKIMQYRYWLFAAAALLVSPVFVYSGGSYIMNTYGITSMNLGFGIFVVLALDKGFLAGLPNVRFIKPLYYAIGLVGVHSYSVYLWHLFVKEQVLTLQLNYRMGLTVYVMLAIVVGVLLSIIIEKPFLMLRDKYFKS
;
A
#
# COMPACT_ATOMS: atom_id res chain seq x y z
N MET A 1 9.85 21.61 0.25
CA MET A 1 11.02 21.23 1.07
C MET A 1 10.67 21.12 2.55
N VAL A 2 10.09 22.14 3.19
CA VAL A 2 9.69 22.04 4.61
C VAL A 2 8.61 20.98 4.82
N ALA A 3 7.65 20.88 3.91
CA ALA A 3 6.57 19.89 3.98
C ALA A 3 7.13 18.45 4.04
N GLU A 4 8.10 18.10 3.21
CA GLU A 4 8.68 16.76 3.15
C GLU A 4 9.51 16.41 4.39
N VAL A 5 10.21 17.38 4.98
CA VAL A 5 11.01 17.17 6.21
C VAL A 5 10.10 16.83 7.39
N PHE A 6 8.90 17.40 7.44
CA PHE A 6 7.94 17.19 8.52
C PHE A 6 6.76 16.29 8.14
N TYR A 7 6.82 15.61 6.99
CA TYR A 7 5.76 14.75 6.47
C TYR A 7 4.39 15.43 6.25
N LEU A 8 4.37 16.74 5.98
CA LEU A 8 3.17 17.54 5.78
C LEU A 8 2.71 17.64 4.31
N GLN A 9 3.38 16.97 3.38
CA GLN A 9 3.07 17.03 1.93
C GLN A 9 1.66 16.51 1.58
N SER A 10 1.00 15.75 2.47
CA SER A 10 -0.40 15.35 2.30
C SER A 10 -1.41 16.51 2.45
N TYR A 11 -0.97 17.65 3.02
CA TYR A 11 -1.81 18.79 3.36
C TYR A 11 -1.28 20.12 2.83
N LEU A 12 0.02 20.23 2.60
CA LEU A 12 0.70 21.44 2.15
C LEU A 12 1.30 21.24 0.75
N ASP A 13 1.71 22.35 0.14
CA ASP A 13 2.45 22.35 -1.11
C ASP A 13 3.74 21.55 -0.98
N HIS A 14 4.03 20.77 -2.01
CA HIS A 14 5.11 19.79 -2.03
C HIS A 14 5.87 19.84 -3.36
N VAL A 15 7.08 19.29 -3.33
CA VAL A 15 8.03 19.23 -4.43
C VAL A 15 7.86 17.94 -5.23
N PHE A 16 7.51 16.84 -4.55
CA PHE A 16 7.37 15.52 -5.17
C PHE A 16 5.92 15.01 -5.09
N ASP A 17 5.25 15.02 -6.25
CA ASP A 17 3.81 14.72 -6.41
C ASP A 17 3.36 13.35 -5.91
N HIS A 18 4.26 12.38 -5.78
CA HIS A 18 3.94 11.03 -5.30
C HIS A 18 4.26 10.82 -3.82
N THR A 19 5.04 11.68 -3.17
CA THR A 19 5.52 11.43 -1.80
C THR A 19 4.46 11.64 -0.71
N TRP A 20 3.22 11.98 -1.08
CA TRP A 20 2.11 12.07 -0.13
C TRP A 20 1.77 10.73 0.53
N SER A 21 2.02 9.60 -0.14
CA SER A 21 1.81 8.26 0.45
C SER A 21 2.80 8.00 1.59
N LEU A 22 4.04 8.46 1.45
CA LEU A 22 5.08 8.36 2.47
C LEU A 22 4.68 9.16 3.73
N ALA A 23 4.12 10.36 3.55
CA ALA A 23 3.59 11.12 4.68
C ALA A 23 2.48 10.37 5.43
N ILE A 24 1.60 9.67 4.71
CA ILE A 24 0.54 8.86 5.33
C ILE A 24 1.13 7.74 6.17
N GLU A 25 2.14 7.05 5.66
CA GLU A 25 2.86 5.99 6.38
C GLU A 25 3.46 6.53 7.68
N GLU A 26 4.17 7.65 7.61
CA GLU A 26 4.81 8.27 8.79
C GLU A 26 3.79 8.79 9.81
N HIS A 27 2.70 9.41 9.36
CA HIS A 27 1.59 9.79 10.23
C HIS A 27 0.99 8.58 10.96
N PHE A 28 0.85 7.45 10.26
CA PHE A 28 0.38 6.21 10.88
C PHE A 28 1.39 5.67 11.91
N TYR A 29 2.69 5.62 11.60
CA TYR A 29 3.69 5.10 12.52
C TYR A 29 3.86 5.97 13.76
N ILE A 30 3.85 7.29 13.62
CA ILE A 30 3.86 8.22 14.77
C ILE A 30 2.60 8.01 15.62
N GLY A 31 1.43 7.90 14.98
CA GLY A 31 0.19 7.60 15.67
C GLY A 31 0.21 6.26 16.41
N LEU A 32 0.73 5.22 15.77
CA LEU A 32 0.88 3.88 16.35
C LEU A 32 1.85 3.90 17.54
N ALA A 33 2.99 4.59 17.43
CA ALA A 33 3.96 4.73 18.51
C ALA A 33 3.36 5.46 19.71
N LEU A 34 2.61 6.56 19.48
CA LEU A 34 1.91 7.27 20.53
C LEU A 34 0.87 6.38 21.22
N VAL A 35 0.06 5.67 20.43
CA VAL A 35 -0.93 4.72 20.96
C VAL A 35 -0.22 3.66 21.80
N ALA A 36 0.83 3.01 21.28
CA ALA A 36 1.61 2.01 22.00
C ALA A 36 2.21 2.56 23.31
N PHE A 37 2.73 3.78 23.30
CA PHE A 37 3.23 4.47 24.50
C PHE A 37 2.12 4.67 25.54
N LEU A 38 0.94 5.13 25.13
CA LEU A 38 -0.22 5.26 26.03
C LEU A 38 -0.69 3.91 26.56
N PHE A 39 -0.62 2.84 25.75
CA PHE A 39 -0.89 1.46 26.18
C PHE A 39 0.07 0.98 27.26
N LEU A 40 1.35 1.38 27.21
CA LEU A 40 2.33 1.05 28.25
C LEU A 40 2.01 1.76 29.58
N LEU A 41 1.45 2.98 29.52
CA LEU A 41 1.00 3.72 30.69
C LEU A 41 -0.32 3.20 31.26
N ALA A 42 -1.18 2.62 30.42
CA ALA A 42 -2.48 2.04 30.80
C ALA A 42 -2.35 0.55 31.22
N LYS A 43 -3.40 -0.02 31.85
CA LYS A 43 -3.44 -1.47 32.16
C LYS A 43 -3.72 -2.27 30.86
N PRO A 44 -2.75 -3.02 30.30
CA PRO A 44 -2.77 -3.47 28.90
C PRO A 44 -3.84 -4.53 28.59
N LYS A 45 -4.24 -5.35 29.57
CA LYS A 45 -5.12 -6.51 29.33
C LYS A 45 -6.54 -6.15 28.87
N THR A 46 -7.07 -4.99 29.25
CA THR A 46 -8.46 -4.60 28.94
C THR A 46 -8.59 -3.92 27.58
N MET A 47 -7.48 -3.39 27.05
CA MET A 47 -7.49 -2.49 25.90
C MET A 47 -7.18 -3.21 24.58
N SER A 48 -6.50 -4.37 24.63
CA SER A 48 -6.22 -5.21 23.44
C SER A 48 -7.49 -5.65 22.71
N ARG A 49 -8.54 -6.04 23.44
CA ARG A 49 -9.85 -6.42 22.85
C ARG A 49 -10.53 -5.31 22.07
N PHE A 50 -10.20 -4.05 22.33
CA PHE A 50 -10.78 -2.89 21.65
C PHE A 50 -10.00 -2.48 20.41
N VAL A 51 -8.76 -2.95 20.23
CA VAL A 51 -7.93 -2.64 19.05
C VAL A 51 -8.67 -2.91 17.73
N PRO A 52 -9.25 -4.10 17.46
CA PRO A 52 -9.95 -4.34 16.20
C PRO A 52 -11.18 -3.45 16.04
N LEU A 53 -11.88 -3.11 17.14
CA LEU A 53 -13.03 -2.20 17.11
C LEU A 53 -12.58 -0.77 16.73
N ILE A 54 -11.49 -0.28 17.32
CA ILE A 54 -10.92 1.04 17.01
C ILE A 54 -10.46 1.09 15.55
N ILE A 55 -9.71 0.09 15.08
CA ILE A 55 -9.26 0.04 13.69
C ILE A 55 -10.46 0.02 12.73
N THR A 56 -11.48 -0.79 13.03
CA THR A 56 -12.71 -0.85 12.22
C THR A 56 -13.45 0.48 12.24
N ALA A 57 -13.53 1.17 13.38
CA ALA A 57 -14.14 2.49 13.48
C ALA A 57 -13.37 3.53 12.65
N LEU A 58 -12.03 3.49 12.66
CA LEU A 58 -11.19 4.37 11.84
C LEU A 58 -11.33 4.08 10.33
N LEU A 59 -11.47 2.80 9.94
CA LEU A 59 -11.76 2.42 8.56
C LEU A 59 -13.10 2.99 8.08
N LEU A 60 -14.15 2.84 8.90
CA LEU A 60 -15.47 3.40 8.60
C LEU A 60 -15.45 4.93 8.56
N LEU A 61 -14.76 5.57 9.51
CA LEU A 61 -14.61 7.02 9.54
C LEU A 61 -13.89 7.51 8.28
N SER A 62 -12.77 6.89 7.91
CA SER A 62 -12.02 7.25 6.71
C SER A 62 -12.88 7.11 5.45
N PHE A 63 -13.64 6.03 5.33
CA PHE A 63 -14.58 5.82 4.23
C PHE A 63 -15.66 6.91 4.18
N ILE A 64 -16.32 7.20 5.32
CA ILE A 64 -17.36 8.24 5.40
C ILE A 64 -16.80 9.61 5.02
N LEU A 65 -15.66 10.01 5.59
CA LEU A 65 -15.02 11.28 5.27
C LEU A 65 -14.67 11.39 3.78
N ARG A 66 -14.21 10.29 3.18
CA ARG A 66 -13.89 10.23 1.75
C ARG A 66 -15.13 10.37 0.87
N VAL A 67 -16.24 9.72 1.22
CA VAL A 67 -17.52 9.89 0.53
C VAL A 67 -18.00 11.34 0.65
N LEU A 68 -17.99 11.91 1.86
CA LEU A 68 -18.41 13.29 2.09
C LEU A 68 -17.54 14.29 1.32
N LYS A 69 -16.23 14.06 1.24
CA LYS A 69 -15.30 14.92 0.48
C LYS A 69 -15.48 14.78 -1.03
N SER A 70 -15.81 13.58 -1.51
CA SER A 70 -15.97 13.30 -2.94
C SER A 70 -17.34 13.71 -3.48
N LEU A 71 -18.38 13.76 -2.64
CA LEU A 71 -19.77 14.02 -3.06
C LEU A 71 -19.97 15.35 -3.81
N PRO A 72 -19.39 16.49 -3.37
CA PRO A 72 -19.50 17.74 -4.12
C PRO A 72 -18.85 17.68 -5.51
N HIS A 73 -17.84 16.81 -5.68
CA HIS A 73 -17.03 16.66 -6.90
C HIS A 73 -17.52 15.48 -7.75
N LYS A 74 -18.76 15.01 -7.55
CA LYS A 74 -19.30 13.82 -8.24
C LYS A 74 -19.29 13.95 -9.77
N ASN A 75 -19.48 15.17 -10.28
CA ASN A 75 -19.57 15.45 -11.71
C ASN A 75 -18.22 15.86 -12.31
N GLU A 76 -17.16 15.94 -11.51
CA GLU A 76 -15.82 16.24 -11.99
C GLU A 76 -15.18 14.96 -12.53
N GLU A 77 -14.50 15.07 -13.67
CA GLU A 77 -13.82 13.92 -14.28
C GLU A 77 -12.62 13.45 -13.43
N PHE A 78 -11.98 14.38 -12.73
CA PHE A 78 -10.77 14.11 -11.96
C PHE A 78 -10.68 15.00 -10.72
N PHE A 79 -10.75 14.38 -9.54
CA PHE A 79 -10.59 15.05 -8.25
C PHE A 79 -9.59 14.30 -7.36
N PRO A 80 -8.33 14.75 -7.22
CA PRO A 80 -7.36 14.11 -6.35
C PRO A 80 -7.47 14.60 -4.90
N PHE A 81 -7.22 13.69 -3.96
CA PHE A 81 -6.97 14.04 -2.56
C PHE A 81 -5.90 13.13 -1.97
N PHE A 82 -5.11 13.73 -1.09
CA PHE A 82 -3.91 13.14 -0.51
C PHE A 82 -3.90 13.18 1.02
N ALA A 83 -4.91 13.83 1.62
CA ALA A 83 -5.04 13.95 3.06
C ALA A 83 -5.13 12.59 3.74
N THR A 84 -4.35 12.41 4.81
CA THR A 84 -4.17 11.13 5.52
C THR A 84 -5.47 10.50 5.99
N HIS A 85 -6.38 11.30 6.56
CA HIS A 85 -7.66 10.79 7.05
C HIS A 85 -8.58 10.23 5.94
N LEU A 86 -8.32 10.54 4.67
CA LEU A 86 -9.06 10.03 3.51
C LEU A 86 -8.40 8.80 2.86
N ARG A 87 -7.16 8.46 3.25
CA ARG A 87 -6.31 7.46 2.56
C ARG A 87 -5.69 6.43 3.52
N LEU A 88 -6.00 6.52 4.80
CA LEU A 88 -5.46 5.65 5.86
C LEU A 88 -5.96 4.20 5.77
N ASP A 89 -7.01 3.94 4.98
CA ASP A 89 -7.73 2.68 4.96
C ASP A 89 -6.90 1.48 4.48
N GLY A 90 -5.93 1.70 3.58
CA GLY A 90 -5.00 0.65 3.15
C GLY A 90 -4.12 0.14 4.30
N ILE A 91 -3.44 1.05 5.01
CA ILE A 91 -2.59 0.71 6.14
C ILE A 91 -3.40 0.15 7.32
N LEU A 92 -4.57 0.73 7.61
CA LEU A 92 -5.45 0.23 8.67
C LEU A 92 -5.97 -1.18 8.38
N THR A 93 -6.24 -1.50 7.11
CA THR A 93 -6.61 -2.86 6.69
C THR A 93 -5.45 -3.83 6.94
N GLY A 94 -4.22 -3.46 6.59
CA GLY A 94 -3.02 -4.23 6.93
C GLY A 94 -2.85 -4.44 8.45
N ALA A 95 -3.04 -3.39 9.24
CA ALA A 95 -2.97 -3.45 10.70
C ALA A 95 -4.06 -4.37 11.30
N LEU A 96 -5.28 -4.32 10.77
CA LEU A 96 -6.37 -5.22 11.17
C LEU A 96 -6.03 -6.67 10.85
N ILE A 97 -5.51 -6.94 9.65
CA ILE A 97 -5.08 -8.28 9.24
C ILE A 97 -3.97 -8.79 10.16
N ALA A 98 -2.96 -7.97 10.45
CA ALA A 98 -1.89 -8.32 11.38
C ALA A 98 -2.44 -8.67 12.77
N TYR A 99 -3.37 -7.88 13.30
CA TYR A 99 -4.03 -8.18 14.56
C TYR A 99 -4.77 -9.53 14.52
N LEU A 100 -5.58 -9.75 13.48
CA LEU A 100 -6.33 -10.99 13.29
C LEU A 100 -5.40 -12.21 13.13
N TYR A 101 -4.24 -12.04 12.51
CA TYR A 101 -3.25 -13.10 12.32
C TYR A 101 -2.58 -13.52 13.62
N TYR A 102 -2.13 -12.56 14.44
CA TYR A 102 -1.36 -12.87 15.65
C TYR A 102 -2.24 -13.16 16.88
N PHE A 103 -3.41 -12.55 16.99
CA PHE A 103 -4.23 -12.61 18.20
C PHE A 103 -5.52 -13.43 18.04
N THR A 104 -5.81 -13.95 16.86
CA THR A 104 -7.03 -14.75 16.60
C THR A 104 -6.78 -15.93 15.66
N ASN A 105 -7.73 -16.87 15.61
CA ASN A 105 -7.73 -17.98 14.64
C ASN A 105 -8.66 -17.73 13.44
N HIS A 106 -9.18 -16.51 13.26
CA HIS A 106 -10.18 -16.22 12.23
C HIS A 106 -9.64 -16.41 10.81
N LEU A 107 -8.41 -15.94 10.55
CA LEU A 107 -7.82 -16.04 9.22
C LEU A 107 -7.61 -17.50 8.80
N GLN A 108 -7.18 -18.37 9.73
CA GLN A 108 -7.01 -19.80 9.46
C GLN A 108 -8.33 -20.46 9.02
N LYS A 109 -9.45 -20.11 9.67
CA LYS A 109 -10.78 -20.62 9.29
C LYS A 109 -11.19 -20.15 7.90
N ILE A 110 -10.89 -18.91 7.54
CA ILE A 110 -11.25 -18.33 6.25
C ILE A 110 -10.40 -18.96 5.12
N MET A 111 -9.15 -19.35 5.39
CA MET A 111 -8.25 -19.99 4.42
C MET A 111 -8.75 -21.30 3.82
N GLN A 112 -9.74 -21.97 4.43
CA GLN A 112 -10.41 -23.11 3.79
C GLN A 112 -11.11 -22.73 2.47
N TYR A 113 -11.46 -21.46 2.27
CA TYR A 113 -12.12 -20.93 1.07
C TYR A 113 -11.16 -20.19 0.12
N ARG A 114 -9.85 -20.47 0.17
CA ARG A 114 -8.80 -19.73 -0.56
C ARG A 114 -9.06 -19.46 -2.05
N TYR A 115 -9.68 -20.39 -2.78
CA TYR A 115 -9.99 -20.17 -4.20
C TYR A 115 -11.09 -19.13 -4.40
N TRP A 116 -12.14 -19.17 -3.57
CA TRP A 116 -13.19 -18.16 -3.56
C TRP A 116 -12.67 -16.81 -3.09
N LEU A 117 -11.76 -16.81 -2.11
CA LEU A 117 -11.10 -15.58 -1.67
C LEU A 117 -10.22 -14.98 -2.75
N PHE A 118 -9.50 -15.81 -3.52
CA PHE A 118 -8.71 -15.33 -4.65
C PHE A 118 -9.61 -14.69 -5.71
N ALA A 119 -10.72 -15.34 -6.07
CA ALA A 119 -11.70 -14.80 -7.00
C ALA A 119 -12.34 -13.49 -6.48
N ALA A 120 -12.71 -13.46 -5.20
CA ALA A 120 -13.25 -12.26 -4.55
C ALA A 120 -12.22 -11.12 -4.52
N ALA A 121 -10.95 -11.41 -4.21
CA ALA A 121 -9.87 -10.42 -4.22
C ALA A 121 -9.65 -9.84 -5.62
N ALA A 122 -9.62 -10.68 -6.66
CA ALA A 122 -9.52 -10.24 -8.04
C ALA A 122 -10.69 -9.34 -8.45
N LEU A 123 -11.92 -9.71 -8.06
CA LEU A 123 -13.10 -8.88 -8.30
C LEU A 123 -13.03 -7.54 -7.56
N LEU A 124 -12.57 -7.55 -6.31
CA LEU A 124 -12.44 -6.34 -5.49
C LEU A 124 -11.35 -5.39 -6.00
N VAL A 125 -10.30 -5.90 -6.66
CA VAL A 125 -9.27 -5.08 -7.32
C VAL A 125 -9.70 -4.58 -8.69
N SER A 126 -10.68 -5.23 -9.33
CA SER A 126 -11.14 -4.89 -10.69
C SER A 126 -11.52 -3.42 -10.96
N PRO A 127 -12.01 -2.61 -9.98
CA PRO A 127 -12.33 -1.20 -10.22
C PRO A 127 -11.17 -0.39 -10.83
N VAL A 128 -9.91 -0.77 -10.58
CA VAL A 128 -8.72 -0.09 -11.14
C VAL A 128 -8.65 -0.17 -12.67
N PHE A 129 -9.28 -1.18 -13.28
CA PHE A 129 -9.30 -1.38 -14.72
C PHE A 129 -10.53 -0.76 -15.38
N VAL A 130 -11.54 -0.39 -14.59
CA VAL A 130 -12.83 0.11 -15.08
C VAL A 130 -12.95 1.62 -14.88
N TYR A 131 -12.42 2.15 -13.79
CA TYR A 131 -12.57 3.55 -13.41
C TYR A 131 -11.24 4.27 -13.38
N SER A 132 -11.23 5.50 -13.91
CA SER A 132 -10.06 6.36 -13.86
C SER A 132 -9.75 6.75 -12.41
N GLY A 133 -8.46 6.87 -12.10
CA GLY A 133 -7.99 7.47 -10.85
C GLY A 133 -8.55 8.88 -10.72
N GLY A 134 -9.00 9.27 -9.52
CA GLY A 134 -9.61 10.58 -9.28
C GLY A 134 -11.09 10.70 -9.65
N SER A 135 -11.68 9.72 -10.33
CA SER A 135 -13.14 9.70 -10.54
C SER A 135 -13.89 9.51 -9.23
N TYR A 136 -15.12 10.03 -9.14
CA TYR A 136 -15.97 9.88 -7.95
C TYR A 136 -16.12 8.43 -7.47
N ILE A 137 -16.34 7.52 -8.42
CA ILE A 137 -16.48 6.09 -8.15
C ILE A 137 -15.18 5.52 -7.57
N MET A 138 -14.05 5.79 -8.23
CA MET A 138 -12.75 5.26 -7.78
C MET A 138 -12.41 5.81 -6.39
N ASN A 139 -12.61 7.10 -6.20
CA ASN A 139 -12.36 7.78 -4.94
C ASN A 139 -13.24 7.30 -3.79
N THR A 140 -14.46 6.84 -4.05
CA THR A 140 -15.37 6.39 -2.99
C THR A 140 -15.21 4.89 -2.73
N TYR A 141 -15.92 4.05 -3.48
CA TYR A 141 -15.89 2.60 -3.26
C TYR A 141 -14.66 1.95 -3.89
N GLY A 142 -14.11 2.50 -4.98
CA GLY A 142 -13.01 1.87 -5.70
C GLY A 142 -11.78 1.66 -4.83
N ILE A 143 -11.34 2.69 -4.10
CA ILE A 143 -10.21 2.62 -3.17
C ILE A 143 -10.49 1.62 -2.04
N THR A 144 -11.66 1.65 -1.39
CA THR A 144 -11.98 0.67 -0.32
C THR A 144 -12.02 -0.75 -0.85
N SER A 145 -12.67 -0.96 -2.00
CA SER A 145 -12.72 -2.26 -2.66
C SER A 145 -11.32 -2.78 -2.95
N MET A 146 -10.46 -1.94 -3.53
CA MET A 146 -9.09 -2.29 -3.86
C MET A 146 -8.26 -2.61 -2.59
N ASN A 147 -8.40 -1.82 -1.53
CA ASN A 147 -7.72 -2.05 -0.25
C ASN A 147 -8.15 -3.38 0.40
N LEU A 148 -9.44 -3.71 0.35
CA LEU A 148 -9.94 -5.01 0.82
C LEU A 148 -9.42 -6.16 -0.05
N GLY A 149 -9.42 -6.00 -1.37
CA GLY A 149 -8.89 -6.99 -2.32
C GLY A 149 -7.41 -7.29 -2.08
N PHE A 150 -6.57 -6.25 -1.97
CA PHE A 150 -5.17 -6.42 -1.60
C PHE A 150 -4.98 -6.98 -0.19
N GLY A 151 -5.83 -6.61 0.77
CA GLY A 151 -5.86 -7.21 2.09
C GLY A 151 -6.06 -8.73 2.02
N ILE A 152 -7.01 -9.20 1.21
CA ILE A 152 -7.23 -10.64 0.99
C ILE A 152 -6.02 -11.28 0.30
N PHE A 153 -5.41 -10.62 -0.68
CA PHE A 153 -4.17 -11.13 -1.29
C PHE A 153 -3.02 -11.26 -0.28
N VAL A 154 -2.88 -10.33 0.66
CA VAL A 154 -1.92 -10.45 1.76
C VAL A 154 -2.25 -11.67 2.62
N VAL A 155 -3.52 -11.88 3.01
CA VAL A 155 -3.91 -13.08 3.77
C VAL A 155 -3.59 -14.36 3.01
N LEU A 156 -3.85 -14.40 1.69
CA LEU A 156 -3.50 -15.54 0.85
C LEU A 156 -1.98 -15.75 0.74
N ALA A 157 -1.19 -14.67 0.75
CA ALA A 157 0.28 -14.72 0.75
C ALA A 157 0.87 -15.26 2.07
N LEU A 158 0.12 -15.20 3.17
CA LEU A 158 0.50 -15.83 4.43
C LEU A 158 0.29 -17.36 4.41
N ASP A 159 -0.47 -17.90 3.45
CA ASP A 159 -0.68 -19.34 3.32
C ASP A 159 0.58 -20.05 2.81
N LYS A 160 1.08 -21.00 3.59
CA LYS A 160 2.23 -21.85 3.23
C LYS A 160 1.86 -22.99 2.26
N GLY A 161 0.60 -23.09 1.85
CA GLY A 161 0.13 -24.10 0.91
C GLY A 161 -0.02 -23.58 -0.52
N PHE A 162 -1.06 -22.79 -0.76
CA PHE A 162 -1.54 -22.48 -2.12
C PHE A 162 -0.54 -21.68 -2.95
N LEU A 163 -0.10 -20.52 -2.46
CA LEU A 163 0.87 -19.69 -3.20
C LEU A 163 2.29 -20.23 -3.10
N ALA A 164 2.63 -20.92 -2.00
CA ALA A 164 3.93 -21.57 -1.82
C ALA A 164 4.16 -22.75 -2.79
N GLY A 165 3.10 -23.34 -3.35
CA GLY A 165 3.19 -24.38 -4.37
C GLY A 165 3.46 -23.87 -5.78
N LEU A 166 3.22 -22.58 -6.07
CA LEU A 166 3.38 -21.99 -7.41
C LEU A 166 4.80 -22.12 -8.00
N PRO A 167 5.89 -21.96 -7.22
CA PRO A 167 7.26 -22.14 -7.72
C PRO A 167 7.57 -23.57 -8.20
N ASN A 168 6.77 -24.58 -7.80
CA ASN A 168 6.95 -25.97 -8.24
C ASN A 168 6.45 -26.19 -9.67
N VAL A 169 5.62 -25.29 -10.20
CA VAL A 169 5.14 -25.36 -11.58
C VAL A 169 6.16 -24.70 -12.50
N ARG A 170 6.83 -25.50 -13.34
CA ARG A 170 7.98 -25.10 -14.18
C ARG A 170 7.74 -23.79 -14.96
N PHE A 171 6.56 -23.63 -15.55
CA PHE A 171 6.23 -22.46 -16.37
C PHE A 171 5.84 -21.22 -15.55
N ILE A 172 5.37 -21.38 -14.31
CA ILE A 172 4.98 -20.27 -13.42
C ILE A 172 6.19 -19.76 -12.63
N LYS A 173 7.13 -20.66 -12.30
CA LYS A 173 8.35 -20.37 -11.55
C LYS A 173 9.06 -19.06 -11.98
N PRO A 174 9.41 -18.82 -13.26
CA PRO A 174 10.12 -17.59 -13.64
C PRO A 174 9.28 -16.34 -13.36
N LEU A 175 7.97 -16.38 -13.65
CA LEU A 175 7.07 -15.26 -13.42
C LEU A 175 6.91 -14.98 -11.91
N TYR A 176 6.80 -16.03 -11.10
CA TYR A 176 6.73 -15.91 -9.64
C TYR A 176 7.95 -15.17 -9.08
N TYR A 177 9.17 -15.56 -9.46
CA TYR A 177 10.38 -14.89 -9.00
C TYR A 177 10.54 -13.47 -9.57
N ALA A 178 10.14 -13.22 -10.81
CA ALA A 178 10.17 -11.89 -11.39
C ALA A 178 9.24 -10.92 -10.64
N ILE A 179 8.00 -11.33 -10.38
CA ILE A 179 7.04 -10.54 -9.60
C ILE A 179 7.56 -10.35 -8.16
N GLY A 180 8.09 -11.41 -7.55
CA GLY A 180 8.69 -11.33 -6.22
C GLY A 180 9.85 -10.34 -6.14
N LEU A 181 10.72 -10.31 -7.15
CA LEU A 181 11.82 -9.35 -7.23
C LEU A 181 11.32 -7.91 -7.32
N VAL A 182 10.32 -7.65 -8.17
CA VAL A 182 9.69 -6.32 -8.25
C VAL A 182 9.02 -5.94 -6.93
N GLY A 183 8.36 -6.89 -6.26
CA GLY A 183 7.73 -6.68 -4.95
C GLY A 183 8.75 -6.29 -3.86
N VAL A 184 9.87 -7.01 -3.79
CA VAL A 184 10.95 -6.74 -2.82
C VAL A 184 11.56 -5.34 -3.02
N HIS A 185 11.64 -4.88 -4.26
CA HIS A 185 12.21 -3.57 -4.61
C HIS A 185 11.15 -2.49 -4.89
N SER A 186 9.88 -2.77 -4.59
CA SER A 186 8.75 -1.93 -5.00
C SER A 186 8.80 -0.52 -4.41
N TYR A 187 9.32 -0.38 -3.19
CA TYR A 187 9.51 0.91 -2.54
C TYR A 187 10.50 1.81 -3.30
N SER A 188 11.68 1.29 -3.63
CA SER A 188 12.65 2.04 -4.43
C SER A 188 12.14 2.30 -5.86
N VAL A 189 11.46 1.34 -6.49
CA VAL A 189 10.82 1.57 -7.79
C VAL A 189 9.79 2.71 -7.70
N TYR A 190 8.97 2.71 -6.65
CA TYR A 190 7.97 3.74 -6.40
C TYR A 190 8.58 5.14 -6.27
N LEU A 191 9.65 5.28 -5.47
CA LEU A 191 10.30 6.57 -5.25
C LEU A 191 10.88 7.16 -6.54
N TRP A 192 11.50 6.34 -7.39
CA TRP A 192 12.28 6.83 -8.52
C TRP A 192 11.54 6.82 -9.86
N HIS A 193 10.36 6.20 -9.96
CA HIS A 193 9.70 6.06 -11.25
C HIS A 193 9.35 7.41 -11.90
N LEU A 194 8.96 8.46 -11.15
CA LEU A 194 8.59 9.74 -11.77
C LEU A 194 9.81 10.42 -12.41
N PHE A 195 10.98 10.32 -11.77
CA PHE A 195 12.21 10.80 -12.38
C PHE A 195 12.51 10.05 -13.69
N VAL A 196 12.37 8.72 -13.69
CA VAL A 196 12.54 7.91 -14.91
C VAL A 196 11.51 8.29 -15.98
N LYS A 197 10.26 8.56 -15.60
CA LYS A 197 9.21 9.01 -16.52
C LYS A 197 9.65 10.29 -17.24
N GLU A 198 10.12 11.30 -16.51
CA GLU A 198 10.58 12.55 -17.11
C GLU A 198 11.73 12.31 -18.10
N GLN A 199 12.71 11.47 -17.75
CA GLN A 199 13.80 11.12 -18.67
C GLN A 199 13.30 10.41 -19.93
N VAL A 200 12.36 9.48 -19.81
CA VAL A 200 11.81 8.75 -20.97
C VAL A 200 10.99 9.66 -21.88
N LEU A 201 10.28 10.65 -21.33
CA LEU A 201 9.54 11.63 -22.13
C LEU A 201 10.46 12.48 -23.03
N THR A 202 11.72 12.74 -22.61
CA THR A 202 12.70 13.45 -23.45
C THR A 202 13.11 12.67 -24.71
N LEU A 203 12.94 11.35 -24.72
CA LEU A 203 13.28 10.48 -25.86
C LEU A 203 12.24 10.56 -26.99
N GLN A 204 11.10 11.21 -26.77
CA GLN A 204 10.03 11.41 -27.75
C GLN A 204 9.58 10.12 -28.48
N LEU A 205 9.62 8.99 -27.77
CA LEU A 205 9.18 7.71 -28.30
C LEU A 205 7.66 7.70 -28.53
N ASN A 206 7.18 6.85 -29.44
CA ASN A 206 5.75 6.61 -29.54
C ASN A 206 5.20 6.05 -28.22
N TYR A 207 3.90 6.23 -27.97
CA TYR A 207 3.28 5.89 -26.68
C TYR A 207 3.56 4.45 -26.22
N ARG A 208 3.46 3.46 -27.11
CA ARG A 208 3.67 2.05 -26.75
C ARG A 208 5.12 1.78 -26.36
N MET A 209 6.07 2.25 -27.16
CA MET A 209 7.49 2.12 -26.89
C MET A 209 7.90 2.90 -25.64
N GLY A 210 7.41 4.13 -25.49
CA GLY A 210 7.64 4.96 -24.31
C GLY A 210 7.15 4.29 -23.03
N LEU A 211 5.94 3.72 -23.04
CA LEU A 211 5.40 2.97 -21.91
C LEU A 211 6.26 1.73 -21.57
N THR A 212 6.64 0.95 -22.57
CA THR A 212 7.50 -0.24 -22.35
C THR A 212 8.86 0.16 -21.79
N VAL A 213 9.51 1.16 -22.37
CA VAL A 213 10.82 1.66 -21.92
C VAL A 213 10.71 2.24 -20.51
N TYR A 214 9.66 3.01 -20.23
CA TYR A 214 9.38 3.55 -18.90
C TYR A 214 9.27 2.46 -17.84
N VAL A 215 8.41 1.45 -18.06
CA VAL A 215 8.21 0.37 -17.08
C VAL A 215 9.52 -0.40 -16.85
N MET A 216 10.24 -0.74 -17.93
CA MET A 216 11.49 -1.49 -17.83
C MET A 216 12.56 -0.68 -17.09
N LEU A 217 12.76 0.59 -17.45
CA LEU A 217 13.76 1.44 -16.80
C LEU A 217 13.39 1.76 -15.35
N ALA A 218 12.12 1.99 -15.03
CA ALA A 218 11.69 2.24 -13.67
C ALA A 218 12.00 1.05 -12.74
N ILE A 219 11.75 -0.18 -13.22
CA ILE A 219 12.12 -1.39 -12.49
C ILE A 219 13.63 -1.50 -12.34
N VAL A 220 14.40 -1.35 -13.43
CA VAL A 220 15.87 -1.49 -13.39
C VAL A 220 16.50 -0.45 -12.46
N VAL A 221 16.16 0.83 -12.63
CA VAL A 221 16.69 1.92 -11.81
C VAL A 221 16.28 1.74 -10.35
N GLY A 222 15.01 1.41 -10.07
CA GLY A 222 14.54 1.17 -8.71
C GLY A 222 15.26 0.00 -8.04
N VAL A 223 15.48 -1.12 -8.74
CA VAL A 223 16.24 -2.27 -8.22
C VAL A 223 17.70 -1.89 -7.95
N LEU A 224 18.35 -1.18 -8.87
CA LEU A 224 19.74 -0.73 -8.69
C LEU A 224 19.88 0.19 -7.48
N LEU A 225 18.99 1.18 -7.34
CA LEU A 225 19.02 2.12 -6.21
C LEU A 225 18.68 1.45 -4.89
N SER A 226 17.79 0.45 -4.90
CA SER A 226 17.56 -0.39 -3.72
C SER A 226 18.83 -1.13 -3.29
N ILE A 227 19.63 -1.62 -4.24
CA ILE A 227 20.87 -2.34 -3.93
C ILE A 227 21.99 -1.40 -3.50
N ILE A 228 22.13 -0.24 -4.15
CA ILE A 228 23.24 0.70 -3.96
C ILE A 228 23.01 1.58 -2.73
N ILE A 229 21.75 1.93 -2.43
CA ILE A 229 21.41 2.88 -1.36
C ILE A 229 20.64 2.16 -0.25
N GLU A 230 19.46 1.65 -0.55
CA GLU A 230 18.55 1.14 0.49
C GLU A 230 19.19 0.01 1.31
N LYS A 231 19.74 -1.02 0.67
CA LYS A 231 20.37 -2.16 1.34
C LYS A 231 21.55 -1.75 2.24
N PRO A 232 22.54 -0.96 1.80
CA PRO A 232 23.63 -0.50 2.68
C PRO A 232 23.14 0.26 3.90
N PHE A 233 22.15 1.16 3.75
CA PHE A 233 21.61 1.91 4.88
C PHE A 233 20.82 1.01 5.84
N LEU A 234 20.09 0.01 5.35
CA LEU A 234 19.44 -1.00 6.19
C LEU A 234 20.47 -1.84 6.96
N MET A 235 21.55 -2.27 6.31
CA MET A 235 22.65 -2.99 6.96
C MET A 235 23.33 -2.12 8.03
N LEU A 236 23.51 -0.82 7.76
CA LEU A 236 24.05 0.13 8.72
C LEU A 236 23.12 0.27 9.93
N ARG A 237 21.81 0.44 9.70
CA ARG A 237 20.79 0.50 10.75
C ARG A 237 20.84 -0.76 11.61
N ASP A 238 20.77 -1.94 11.01
CA ASP A 238 20.73 -3.22 11.74
C ASP A 238 22.02 -3.46 12.56
N LYS A 239 23.14 -2.89 12.13
CA LYS A 239 24.41 -2.93 12.87
C LYS A 239 24.39 -2.05 14.13
N TYR A 240 23.81 -0.85 14.06
CA TYR A 240 23.85 0.13 15.17
C TYR A 240 22.60 0.12 16.06
N PHE A 241 21.45 -0.20 15.48
CA PHE A 241 20.15 -0.24 16.13
C PHE A 241 19.60 -1.66 15.98
N LYS A 242 20.04 -2.57 16.86
CA LYS A 242 19.48 -3.93 16.92
C LYS A 242 18.04 -3.83 17.42
N SER A 243 17.10 -4.16 16.54
CA SER A 243 15.70 -4.45 16.91
C SER A 243 15.59 -5.80 17.59
#